data_AF-A0AAD7MYD7-F1
#
_entry.id   AF-A0AAD7MYD7-F1
#
_cell.length_a   1.000
_cell.length_b   1.000
_cell.length_c   1.000
_cell.angle_alpha   90.00
_cell.angle_beta   90.00
_cell.angle_gamma   90.00
#
_symmetry.space_group_name_H-M   'P 1'
#
loop_
_entity.id
_entity.type
_entity.pdbx_description
1 polymer ?
#
loop_
_entity_poly.entity_id
_entity_poly.type
_entity_poly.pdbx_seq_one_letter_code
_entity_poly.pdbx_strand_id
1 'polypeptide(L)' 'MNDLDGPKITDTFYKPLFQNCDPTANPPVVLDLTEAARALHLAVTKLREEPDIPFMCWVPFVHYGL' A
#
# COMPACT_ATOMS: atom_id res chain seq x y z
N MET A 1 -3.67 3.35 15.31
CA MET A 1 -4.38 3.08 14.04
C MET A 1 -5.77 3.63 14.17
N ASN A 2 -6.10 4.64 13.36
CA ASN A 2 -7.46 5.16 13.21
C ASN A 2 -8.09 4.47 11.99
N ASP A 3 -9.42 4.24 11.99
CA ASP A 3 -10.11 3.61 10.85
C ASP A 3 -9.90 4.38 9.54
N LEU A 4 -9.65 5.70 9.64
CA LEU A 4 -9.38 6.57 8.50
C LEU A 4 -7.99 6.37 7.87
N ASP A 5 -7.03 5.79 8.59
CA ASP A 5 -5.67 5.56 8.07
C ASP A 5 -5.65 4.39 7.07
N GLY A 6 -6.57 3.43 7.25
CA GLY A 6 -6.71 2.25 6.40
C GLY A 6 -6.91 2.61 4.92
N PRO A 7 -7.98 3.34 4.56
CA PRO A 7 -8.24 3.77 3.19
C PRO A 7 -7.06 4.50 2.52
N LYS A 8 -6.35 5.37 3.27
CA LYS A 8 -5.20 6.14 2.76
C LYS A 8 -4.01 5.25 2.38
N ILE A 9 -3.70 4.29 3.26
CA ILE A 9 -2.64 3.31 3.03
C ILE A 9 -3.01 2.40 1.86
N THR A 10 -4.27 1.93 1.81
CA THR A 10 -4.72 1.03 0.74
C THR A 10 -4.65 1.67 -0.64
N ASP A 11 -4.99 2.95 -0.79
CA ASP A 11 -4.89 3.62 -2.09
C ASP A 11 -3.43 3.70 -2.57
N THR A 12 -2.50 4.11 -1.70
CA THR A 12 -1.09 4.20 -2.09
C THR A 12 -0.44 2.82 -2.29
N PHE A 13 -0.86 1.81 -1.52
CA PHE A 13 -0.31 0.46 -1.59
C PHE A 13 -0.80 -0.32 -2.81
N TYR A 14 -2.12 -0.34 -3.07
CA TYR A 14 -2.68 -1.18 -4.15
C TYR A 14 -2.57 -0.55 -5.53
N LYS A 15 -2.59 0.79 -5.63
CA LYS A 15 -2.49 1.48 -6.91
C LYS A 15 -1.31 1.02 -7.78
N PRO A 16 -0.05 0.95 -7.31
CA PRO A 16 1.06 0.44 -8.11
C PRO A 16 0.93 -1.06 -8.44
N LEU A 17 0.32 -1.87 -7.57
CA LEU A 17 0.15 -3.30 -7.78
C LEU A 17 -0.87 -3.63 -8.89
N PHE A 18 -1.84 -2.74 -9.11
CA PHE A 18 -2.86 -2.88 -10.16
C PHE A 18 -2.57 -2.08 -11.44
N GLN A 19 -1.47 -1.30 -11.49
CA GLN A 19 -1.18 -0.41 -12.62
C GLN A 19 -1.06 -1.13 -13.97
N ASN A 20 -0.59 -2.37 -13.97
CA ASN A 20 -0.42 -3.19 -15.18
C ASN A 20 -1.47 -4.32 -15.29
N CYS A 21 -2.51 -4.27 -14.44
CA CYS A 21 -3.52 -5.32 -14.38
C CYS A 21 -4.60 -5.04 -15.43
N ASP A 22 -4.67 -5.87 -16.47
CA ASP A 22 -5.76 -5.85 -17.44
C ASP A 22 -6.90 -6.74 -16.93
N PRO A 23 -8.06 -6.17 -16.54
CA PRO A 23 -9.20 -6.94 -16.04
C PRO A 23 -9.87 -7.82 -17.10
N THR A 24 -9.49 -7.70 -18.36
CA THR A 24 -10.01 -8.47 -19.50
C THR A 24 -9.06 -9.56 -20.00
N ALA A 25 -7.83 -9.61 -19.45
CA ALA A 25 -6.83 -10.59 -19.86
C ALA A 25 -7.25 -12.03 -19.51
N ASN A 26 -6.95 -12.95 -20.43
CA ASN A 26 -7.06 -14.38 -20.24
C ASN A 26 -5.70 -15.03 -20.58
N PRO A 27 -4.97 -15.59 -19.60
CA PRO A 27 -5.32 -15.77 -18.19
C PRO A 27 -5.32 -14.46 -17.39
N PRO A 28 -5.99 -14.41 -16.22
CA PRO A 28 -6.03 -13.22 -15.38
C PRO A 28 -4.60 -12.75 -15.03
N VAL A 29 -4.37 -11.45 -15.10
CA VAL A 29 -3.08 -10.87 -14.74
C VAL A 29 -2.76 -11.18 -13.28
N VAL A 30 -1.59 -11.77 -13.05
CA VAL A 30 -1.04 -12.00 -11.72
C VAL A 30 -0.60 -10.65 -11.15
N LEU A 31 -1.04 -10.32 -9.93
CA LEU A 31 -0.56 -9.15 -9.21
C LEU A 31 0.97 -9.17 -9.18
N ASP A 32 1.61 -8.12 -9.68
CA ASP A 32 3.05 -7.97 -9.55
C ASP A 32 3.38 -7.53 -8.12
N LEU A 33 3.64 -8.51 -7.26
CA LEU A 33 3.99 -8.30 -5.86
C LEU A 33 5.47 -7.95 -5.66
N THR A 34 6.29 -7.91 -6.72
CA THR A 34 7.73 -7.60 -6.63
C THR A 34 7.97 -6.24 -6.00
N GLU A 35 7.03 -5.32 -6.17
CA GLU A 35 7.09 -3.96 -5.63
C GLU A 35 6.27 -3.77 -4.35
N ALA A 36 5.71 -4.83 -3.75
CA ALA A 36 4.84 -4.73 -2.58
C ALA A 36 5.55 -4.09 -1.38
N ALA A 37 6.81 -4.47 -1.10
CA ALA A 37 7.60 -3.86 -0.04
C ALA A 37 7.82 -2.35 -0.27
N ARG A 38 8.16 -1.96 -1.52
CA ARG A 38 8.33 -0.55 -1.91
C ARG A 38 7.02 0.22 -1.82
N ALA A 39 5.92 -0.36 -2.30
CA ALA A 39 4.60 0.24 -2.24
C ALA A 39 4.16 0.52 -0.80
N LEU A 40 4.41 -0.42 0.13
CA LEU A 40 4.13 -0.22 1.55
C LEU A 40 5.00 0.89 2.14
N HIS A 41 6.30 0.89 1.82
CA HIS A 41 7.22 1.92 2.28
C HIS A 41 6.77 3.33 1.87
N LEU A 42 6.32 3.50 0.61
CA LEU A 42 5.79 4.76 0.12
C LEU A 42 4.48 5.15 0.81
N ALA A 43 3.57 4.20 1.02
CA ALA A 43 2.31 4.45 1.72
C ALA A 43 2.54 4.91 3.16
N VAL A 44 3.42 4.24 3.89
CA VAL A 44 3.80 4.57 5.28
C VAL A 44 4.51 5.92 5.34
N THR A 45 5.40 6.21 4.40
CA THR A 45 6.10 7.50 4.33
C THR A 45 5.12 8.65 4.15
N LYS A 46 4.16 8.53 3.24
CA LYS A 46 3.12 9.56 3.06
C LYS A 46 2.29 9.77 4.33
N LEU A 47 1.87 8.69 5.00
CA LEU A 47 1.09 8.79 6.23
C LEU A 47 1.89 9.46 7.35
N ARG A 48 3.21 9.22 7.41
CA ARG A 48 4.12 9.85 8.38
C ARG A 48 4.30 11.34 8.13
N GLU A 49 4.24 11.79 6.89
CA GLU A 49 4.42 13.20 6.51
C GLU A 49 3.15 14.05 6.75
N GLU A 50 2.01 13.43 7.04
CA GLU A 50 0.80 14.16 7.38
C GLU A 50 0.93 14.89 8.74
N PRO A 51 0.38 16.12 8.87
CA PRO A 51 0.40 16.86 10.12
C PRO A 51 -0.27 16.08 11.26
N ASP A 52 0.33 16.17 12.45
CA ASP A 52 -0.25 15.65 13.69
C ASP A 52 -0.56 14.14 13.71
N ILE A 53 0.04 13.34 12.82
CA ILE A 53 -0.11 11.88 12.84
C ILE A 53 0.76 11.24 13.93
N PRO A 54 0.16 10.54 14.92
CA PRO A 54 0.92 9.84 15.95
C PRO A 54 1.72 8.66 15.41
N PHE A 55 2.83 8.33 16.07
CA PHE A 55 3.65 7.14 15.80
C PHE A 55 2.80 5.86 15.64
N MET A 56 1.81 5.67 16.51
CA MET A 56 0.93 4.49 16.53
C MET A 56 -0.02 4.39 15.32
N CYS A 57 -0.10 5.40 14.47
CA CYS A 57 -0.92 5.37 13.26
C CYS A 57 -0.20 4.71 12.08
N TRP A 58 1.13 4.76 11.99
CA TRP A 58 1.87 4.22 10.84
C TRP A 58 2.77 3.03 11.15
N VAL A 59 3.14 2.81 12.41
CA VAL A 59 3.99 1.69 12.86
C VAL A 59 3.40 0.29 12.63
N PRO A 60 2.09 0.05 12.75
CA PRO A 60 1.53 -1.29 12.55
C PRO A 60 1.65 -1.82 11.11
N PHE A 61 1.93 -0.95 10.13
CA PHE A 61 2.04 -1.35 8.73
C PHE A 61 3.40 -1.97 8.45
N VAL A 62 3.42 -3.30 8.42
CA VAL A 62 4.61 -4.11 8.19
C VAL A 62 4.42 -5.02 6.97
N HIS A 63 5.47 -5.16 6.17
CA HIS A 63 5.49 -6.10 5.07
C HIS A 63 6.11 -7.42 5.55
N TYR A 64 5.40 -8.53 5.34
CA TYR A 64 5.92 -9.88 5.54
C TYR A 64 5.91 -10.60 4.20
N GLY A 65 7.09 -10.89 3.65
CA GLY A 65 7.24 -11.47 2.32
C GLY A 65 8.69 -11.41 1.83
N LEU A 66 8.91 -12.00 0.65
CA LEU A 66 10.15 -11.93 -0.14
C LEU A 66 9.92 -11.05 -1.36
#